data_AF-A0AAU7RKH7-F1
#
_entry.id   AF-A0AAU7RKH7-F1
#
_cell.length_a   1.000
_cell.length_b   1.000
_cell.length_c   1.000
_cell.angle_alpha   90.00
_cell.angle_beta   90.00
_cell.angle_gamma   90.00
#
_symmetry.space_group_name_H-M   'P 1'
#
loop_
_entity.id
_entity.type
_entity.pdbx_description
1 polymer ?
#
loop_
_entity_poly.entity_id
_entity_poly.type
_entity_poly.pdbx_seq_one_letter_code
_entity_poly.pdbx_strand_id
1 'polypeptide(L)'
;MSTQADDSDFEVGRVPDLDDELTAELFRSSFQPSPRTVGVTRRWRDMSAEQAEVVWQSLFDWVRWFVATYQLTTSVVPDCWWRHSEVVAELYALQRAEIASFTPDDSGFGPLAFHERLPHAVERLRTHTRTAGCVGLQSHKEPVTRVVPAELAFDDWKLSAHQFGA
;
A
#
# COMPACT_ATOMS: atom_id res chain seq x y z
N MET A 1 -41.45 -45.48 -41.68
CA MET A 1 -40.01 -45.13 -41.67
C MET A 1 -39.79 -44.26 -40.45
N SER A 2 -39.44 -44.86 -39.31
CA SER A 2 -39.19 -44.13 -38.06
C SER A 2 -37.68 -44.05 -37.86
N THR A 3 -37.16 -42.83 -37.81
CA THR A 3 -35.77 -42.50 -37.48
C THR A 3 -35.54 -42.68 -35.98
N GLN A 4 -34.69 -43.64 -35.63
CA GLN A 4 -34.18 -43.87 -34.29
C GLN A 4 -33.21 -42.73 -33.92
N ALA A 5 -33.46 -42.03 -32.81
CA ALA A 5 -32.50 -41.09 -32.23
C ALA A 5 -31.44 -41.90 -31.46
N ASP A 6 -30.17 -41.59 -31.74
CA ASP A 6 -28.99 -42.15 -31.11
C ASP A 6 -28.70 -41.37 -29.82
N ASP A 7 -29.07 -41.93 -28.67
CA ASP A 7 -28.76 -41.39 -27.34
C ASP A 7 -27.36 -41.88 -26.95
N SER A 8 -26.33 -41.14 -27.35
CA SER A 8 -24.97 -41.37 -26.87
C SER A 8 -24.84 -40.84 -25.44
N ASP A 9 -24.92 -41.76 -24.48
CA ASP A 9 -24.66 -41.55 -23.05
C ASP A 9 -23.23 -41.03 -22.85
N PHE A 10 -23.11 -39.79 -22.35
CA PHE A 10 -21.83 -39.17 -22.07
C PHE A 10 -21.37 -39.63 -20.69
N GLU A 11 -20.71 -40.78 -20.64
CA GLU A 11 -20.17 -41.34 -19.40
C GLU A 11 -19.05 -40.43 -18.88
N VAL A 12 -19.38 -39.60 -17.88
CA VAL A 12 -18.38 -38.79 -17.15
C VAL A 12 -17.54 -39.77 -16.35
N GLY A 13 -16.40 -40.17 -16.93
CA GLY A 13 -15.42 -41.02 -16.27
C GLY A 13 -15.08 -40.47 -14.89
N ARG A 14 -15.46 -41.19 -13.84
CA ARG A 14 -15.04 -40.90 -12.47
C ARG A 14 -13.52 -41.00 -12.42
N VAL A 15 -12.85 -39.86 -12.25
CA VAL A 15 -11.41 -39.81 -12.00
C VAL A 15 -11.13 -40.61 -10.73
N PRO A 16 -10.22 -41.61 -10.74
CA PRO A 16 -9.89 -42.36 -9.55
C PRO A 16 -9.26 -41.44 -8.51
N ASP A 17 -9.68 -41.64 -7.27
CA ASP A 17 -9.11 -41.19 -6.00
C ASP A 17 -7.75 -40.48 -6.17
N LEU A 18 -7.79 -39.15 -6.32
CA LEU A 18 -6.61 -38.33 -6.09
C LEU A 18 -6.28 -38.55 -4.62
N ASP A 19 -5.24 -39.36 -4.35
CA ASP A 19 -4.76 -39.74 -3.02
C ASP A 19 -5.22 -38.71 -2.00
N ASP A 20 -6.17 -39.08 -1.14
CA ASP A 20 -6.82 -38.13 -0.21
C ASP A 20 -5.76 -37.34 0.59
N GLU A 21 -4.58 -37.93 0.77
CA GLU A 21 -3.39 -37.31 1.33
C GLU A 21 -2.75 -36.23 0.43
N LEU A 22 -2.60 -36.45 -0.88
CA LEU A 22 -2.14 -35.44 -1.84
C LEU A 22 -3.16 -34.29 -1.98
N THR A 23 -4.44 -34.62 -2.03
CA THR A 23 -5.52 -33.62 -2.06
C THR A 23 -5.54 -32.82 -0.75
N ALA A 24 -5.37 -33.48 0.39
CA ALA A 24 -5.24 -32.83 1.69
C ALA A 24 -3.95 -32.01 1.82
N GLU A 25 -2.83 -32.43 1.23
CA GLU A 25 -1.58 -31.68 1.20
C GLU A 25 -1.67 -30.42 0.32
N LEU A 26 -2.35 -30.51 -0.83
CA LEU A 26 -2.64 -29.36 -1.68
C LEU A 26 -3.54 -28.35 -0.95
N PHE A 27 -4.58 -28.83 -0.27
CA PHE A 27 -5.42 -27.97 0.57
C PHE A 27 -4.65 -27.38 1.76
N ARG A 28 -3.81 -28.17 2.44
CA ARG A 28 -3.01 -27.72 3.60
C ARG A 28 -1.95 -26.69 3.18
N SER A 29 -1.39 -26.82 1.97
CA SER A 29 -0.49 -25.84 1.36
C SER A 29 -1.22 -24.55 0.97
N SER A 30 -2.49 -24.65 0.57
CA SER A 30 -3.35 -23.48 0.27
C SER A 30 -3.72 -22.67 1.53
N PHE A 31 -3.69 -23.31 2.70
CA PHE A 31 -3.96 -22.69 4.01
C PHE A 31 -2.72 -22.46 4.85
N GLN A 32 -1.52 -22.81 4.37
CA GLN A 32 -0.29 -22.43 5.06
C GLN A 32 -0.18 -20.90 5.00
N PRO A 33 -0.04 -20.22 6.15
CA PRO A 33 0.30 -18.81 6.14
C PRO A 33 1.64 -18.68 5.42
N SER A 34 1.62 -18.06 4.25
CA SER A 34 2.82 -17.83 3.46
C SER A 34 3.89 -17.18 4.36
N PRO A 35 5.13 -17.71 4.38
CA PRO A 35 6.12 -17.29 5.36
C PRO A 35 6.47 -15.81 5.13
N ARG A 36 6.18 -15.01 6.16
CA ARG A 36 6.31 -13.54 6.25
C ARG A 36 5.38 -12.81 5.28
N THR A 37 4.31 -12.25 5.84
CA THR A 37 3.53 -11.16 5.23
C THR A 37 4.38 -9.88 5.15
N VAL A 38 5.43 -9.91 4.33
CA VAL A 38 6.06 -8.72 3.78
C VAL A 38 5.07 -8.18 2.77
N GLY A 39 4.17 -7.29 3.18
CA GLY A 39 3.22 -6.72 2.22
C GLY A 39 1.82 -6.38 2.69
N VAL A 40 1.46 -6.46 3.97
CA VAL A 40 0.16 -5.89 4.40
C VAL A 40 0.30 -4.38 4.51
N THR A 41 -0.39 -3.65 3.62
CA THR A 41 -0.56 -2.20 3.77
C THR A 41 -1.38 -1.96 5.03
N ARG A 42 -0.74 -1.45 6.07
CA ARG A 42 -1.39 -1.13 7.34
C ARG A 42 -1.80 0.34 7.35
N ARG A 43 -2.96 0.62 7.92
CA ARG A 43 -3.35 1.99 8.25
C ARG A 43 -2.51 2.46 9.43
N TRP A 44 -1.59 3.39 9.15
CA TRP A 44 -0.62 3.90 10.12
C TRP A 44 -1.20 4.40 11.45
N ARG A 45 -2.39 5.04 11.46
CA ARG A 45 -3.04 5.56 12.68
C ARG A 45 -3.50 4.46 13.63
N ASP A 46 -3.64 3.23 13.13
CA ASP A 46 -4.26 2.12 13.84
C ASP A 46 -3.22 1.04 14.18
N MET A 47 -1.93 1.32 13.98
CA MET A 47 -0.84 0.37 14.27
C MET A 47 -0.56 0.28 15.77
N SER A 48 -0.37 -0.93 16.29
CA SER A 48 0.26 -1.12 17.59
C SER A 48 1.75 -0.74 17.55
N ALA A 49 2.39 -0.57 18.70
CA ALA A 49 3.81 -0.22 18.78
C ALA A 49 4.70 -1.28 18.09
N GLU A 50 4.39 -2.56 18.27
CA GLU A 50 5.13 -3.68 17.67
C GLU A 50 4.96 -3.70 16.15
N GLN A 51 3.76 -3.39 15.65
CA GLN A 51 3.51 -3.28 14.21
C GLN A 51 4.25 -2.08 13.61
N ALA A 52 4.22 -0.95 14.32
CA ALA A 52 4.89 0.28 13.90
C ALA A 52 6.41 0.08 13.78
N GLU A 53 7.05 -0.59 14.74
CA GLU A 53 8.48 -0.90 14.70
C GLU A 53 8.88 -1.64 13.42
N VAL A 54 8.17 -2.72 13.09
CA VAL A 54 8.43 -3.52 11.88
C VAL A 54 8.23 -2.69 10.61
N VAL A 55 7.14 -1.91 10.56
CA VAL A 55 6.81 -1.09 9.38
C VAL A 55 7.83 0.03 9.18
N TRP A 56 8.20 0.74 10.24
CA TRP A 56 9.12 1.88 10.14
C TRP A 56 10.56 1.44 9.85
N GLN A 57 10.99 0.29 10.37
CA GLN A 57 12.28 -0.28 9.99
C GLN A 57 12.30 -0.65 8.50
N SER A 58 11.27 -1.34 8.01
CA SER A 58 11.15 -1.67 6.59
C SER A 58 11.11 -0.43 5.70
N LEU A 59 10.39 0.62 6.12
CA LEU A 59 10.35 1.89 5.41
C LEU A 59 11.73 2.55 5.39
N PHE A 60 12.45 2.57 6.50
CA PHE A 60 13.78 3.17 6.58
C PHE A 60 14.75 2.53 5.59
N ASP A 61 14.79 1.20 5.51
CA ASP A 61 15.65 0.46 4.57
C ASP A 61 15.27 0.75 3.12
N TRP A 62 13.97 0.80 2.82
CA TRP A 62 13.47 1.16 1.50
C TRP A 62 13.81 2.60 1.11
N VAL A 63 13.70 3.57 2.02
CA VAL A 63 14.05 4.97 1.75
C VAL A 63 15.54 5.10 1.43
N ARG A 64 16.41 4.37 2.11
CA ARG A 64 17.86 4.34 1.79
C ARG A 64 18.11 3.84 0.37
N TRP A 65 17.47 2.73 0.00
CA TRP A 65 17.54 2.21 -1.37
C TRP A 65 16.97 3.21 -2.38
N PHE A 66 15.82 3.82 -2.10
CA PHE A 66 15.11 4.74 -2.98
C PHE A 66 15.95 5.99 -3.27
N VAL A 67 16.49 6.62 -2.23
CA VAL A 67 17.36 7.80 -2.37
C VAL A 67 18.61 7.48 -3.17
N ALA A 68 19.25 6.33 -2.91
CA ALA A 68 20.44 5.90 -3.65
C ALA A 68 20.12 5.53 -5.11
N THR A 69 19.00 4.86 -5.37
CA THR A 69 18.62 4.38 -6.70
C THR A 69 18.25 5.54 -7.63
N TYR A 70 17.46 6.49 -7.13
CA TYR A 70 16.99 7.63 -7.91
C TYR A 70 17.84 8.90 -7.72
N GLN A 71 18.99 8.79 -7.03
CA GLN A 71 19.95 9.88 -6.78
C GLN A 71 19.27 11.14 -6.21
N LEU A 72 18.35 10.93 -5.26
CA LEU A 72 17.58 12.01 -4.68
C LEU A 72 18.45 12.85 -3.75
N THR A 73 18.34 14.17 -3.85
CA THR A 73 19.07 15.08 -2.96
C THR A 73 18.28 15.35 -1.68
N THR A 74 18.94 15.95 -0.69
CA THR A 74 18.31 16.39 0.56
C THR A 74 17.15 17.36 0.35
N SER A 75 17.10 18.06 -0.80
CA SER A 75 15.97 18.91 -1.19
C SER A 75 14.69 18.15 -1.53
N VAL A 76 14.77 16.84 -1.77
CA VAL A 76 13.63 15.94 -1.98
C VAL A 76 13.33 15.18 -0.70
N VAL A 77 14.33 14.48 -0.16
CA VAL A 77 14.21 13.68 1.07
C VAL A 77 15.30 14.15 2.03
N PRO A 78 14.99 14.90 3.10
CA PRO A 78 15.98 15.40 4.05
C PRO A 78 16.46 14.28 4.97
N ASP A 79 17.66 14.42 5.55
CA ASP A 79 18.20 13.41 6.50
C ASP A 79 17.31 13.22 7.74
N CYS A 80 16.57 14.26 8.11
CA CYS A 80 15.60 14.25 9.21
C CYS A 80 14.17 13.85 8.77
N TRP A 81 13.98 13.23 7.59
CA TRP A 81 12.66 12.91 7.02
C TRP A 81 11.70 12.22 8.00
N TRP A 82 12.21 11.33 8.86
CA TRP A 82 11.44 10.57 9.84
C TRP A 82 10.83 11.43 10.95
N ARG A 83 11.25 12.70 11.07
CA ARG A 83 10.67 13.70 11.98
C ARG A 83 9.53 14.50 11.35
N HIS A 84 9.24 14.29 10.06
CA HIS A 84 8.24 15.03 9.30
C HIS A 84 7.13 14.09 8.85
N SER A 85 5.99 14.13 9.56
CA SER A 85 4.89 13.18 9.39
C SER A 85 4.34 13.12 7.96
N GLU A 86 4.29 14.26 7.27
CA GLU A 86 3.88 14.41 5.89
C GLU A 86 4.87 13.77 4.90
N VAL A 87 6.17 13.86 5.18
CA VAL A 87 7.21 13.19 4.39
C VAL A 87 7.15 11.69 4.62
N VAL A 88 7.01 11.25 5.88
CA VAL A 88 6.83 9.83 6.23
C VAL A 88 5.60 9.24 5.54
N ALA A 89 4.47 9.95 5.54
CA ALA A 89 3.24 9.48 4.91
C ALA A 89 3.39 9.29 3.40
N GLU A 90 4.02 10.25 2.71
CA GLU A 90 4.26 10.19 1.27
C GLU A 90 5.25 9.06 0.92
N LEU A 91 6.35 8.91 1.67
CA LEU A 91 7.33 7.84 1.48
C LEU A 91 6.73 6.46 1.75
N TYR A 92 5.93 6.33 2.80
CA TYR A 92 5.22 5.09 3.09
C TYR A 92 4.27 4.73 1.95
N ALA A 93 3.45 5.68 1.48
CA ALA A 93 2.56 5.45 0.36
C ALA A 93 3.30 5.00 -0.90
N LEU A 94 4.46 5.61 -1.19
CA LEU A 94 5.33 5.21 -2.30
C LEU A 94 5.86 3.78 -2.15
N GLN A 95 6.38 3.41 -0.98
CA GLN A 95 6.83 2.04 -0.72
C GLN A 95 5.68 1.05 -0.93
N ARG A 96 4.47 1.38 -0.45
CA ARG A 96 3.29 0.52 -0.62
C ARG A 96 2.90 0.38 -2.09
N ALA A 97 2.98 1.46 -2.87
CA ALA A 97 2.70 1.45 -4.30
C ALA A 97 3.73 0.64 -5.10
N GLU A 98 5.00 0.75 -4.73
CA GLU A 98 6.11 -0.02 -5.33
C GLU A 98 5.91 -1.51 -5.09
N ILE A 99 5.72 -1.95 -3.85
CA ILE A 99 5.46 -3.36 -3.52
C ILE A 99 4.23 -3.89 -4.28
N ALA A 100 3.16 -3.11 -4.36
CA ALA A 100 1.94 -3.49 -5.09
C ALA A 100 2.12 -3.54 -6.61
N SER A 101 3.19 -2.96 -7.15
CA SER A 101 3.49 -2.95 -8.57
C SER A 101 4.26 -4.19 -9.02
N PHE A 102 4.76 -5.03 -8.10
CA PHE A 102 5.51 -6.25 -8.39
C PHE A 102 4.75 -7.52 -7.93
N THR A 103 3.45 -7.60 -8.20
CA THR A 103 2.67 -8.80 -7.90
C THR A 103 2.94 -9.93 -8.90
N PRO A 104 2.95 -11.21 -8.48
CA PRO A 104 3.18 -12.35 -9.38
C PRO A 104 2.16 -12.43 -10.54
N ASP A 105 0.94 -11.96 -10.31
CA ASP A 105 -0.14 -11.98 -11.30
C ASP A 105 -0.19 -10.72 -12.19
N ASP A 106 0.79 -9.82 -12.07
CA ASP A 106 0.84 -8.61 -12.90
C ASP A 106 1.22 -8.96 -14.34
N SER A 107 0.51 -8.33 -15.29
CA SER A 107 0.76 -8.50 -16.73
C SER A 107 2.04 -7.80 -17.23
N GLY A 108 2.83 -7.21 -16.32
CA GLY A 108 4.08 -6.50 -16.59
C GLY A 108 3.95 -4.98 -16.61
N PHE A 109 2.75 -4.42 -16.44
CA PHE A 109 2.50 -2.98 -16.48
C PHE A 109 2.61 -2.29 -15.13
N GLY A 110 2.50 -3.03 -14.02
CA GLY A 110 2.62 -2.49 -12.66
C GLY A 110 3.90 -1.66 -12.46
N PRO A 111 5.09 -2.19 -12.78
CA PRO A 111 6.33 -1.45 -12.61
C PRO A 111 6.40 -0.17 -13.43
N LEU A 112 5.87 -0.18 -14.66
CA LEU A 112 5.80 1.02 -15.50
C LEU A 112 4.85 2.06 -14.88
N ALA A 113 3.67 1.63 -14.45
CA ALA A 113 2.66 2.47 -13.82
C ALA A 113 3.18 3.14 -12.52
N PHE A 114 4.02 2.46 -11.75
CA PHE A 114 4.71 3.07 -10.60
C PHE A 114 5.60 4.24 -11.05
N HIS A 115 6.44 4.02 -12.08
CA HIS A 115 7.37 5.04 -12.58
C HIS A 115 6.66 6.23 -13.21
N GLU A 116 5.48 6.06 -13.80
CA GLU A 116 4.65 7.18 -14.29
C GLU A 116 4.15 8.07 -13.15
N ARG A 117 3.88 7.50 -11.97
CA ARG A 117 3.39 8.23 -10.79
C ARG A 117 4.51 8.83 -9.96
N LEU A 118 5.70 8.24 -10.02
CA LEU A 118 6.87 8.64 -9.24
C LEU A 118 7.23 10.13 -9.35
N PRO A 119 7.28 10.77 -10.55
CA PRO A 119 7.58 12.20 -10.66
C PRO A 119 6.63 13.10 -9.86
N HIS A 120 5.33 12.76 -9.83
CA HIS A 120 4.35 13.52 -9.07
C HIS A 120 4.57 13.41 -7.55
N ALA A 121 4.98 12.23 -7.08
CA ALA A 121 5.32 12.03 -5.67
C ALA A 121 6.62 12.76 -5.29
N VAL A 122 7.62 12.73 -6.16
CA VAL A 122 8.87 13.49 -5.98
C VAL A 122 8.60 14.99 -5.85
N GLU A 123 7.68 15.56 -6.64
CA GLU A 123 7.32 16.97 -6.52
C GLU A 123 6.59 17.29 -5.20
N ARG A 124 5.71 16.40 -4.72
CA ARG A 124 5.09 16.53 -3.39
C ARG A 124 6.15 16.48 -2.29
N LEU A 125 7.09 15.54 -2.36
CA LEU A 125 8.22 15.45 -1.42
C LEU A 125 9.05 16.74 -1.40
N ARG A 126 9.39 17.31 -2.57
CA ARG A 126 10.07 18.62 -2.64
C ARG A 126 9.28 19.72 -1.94
N THR A 127 7.97 19.74 -2.13
CA THR A 127 7.08 20.73 -1.49
C THR A 127 7.04 20.56 0.03
N HIS A 128 6.91 19.32 0.52
CA HIS A 128 6.94 19.00 1.94
C HIS A 128 8.29 19.38 2.56
N THR A 129 9.40 18.99 1.94
CA THR A 129 10.76 19.28 2.40
C THR A 129 11.05 20.79 2.41
N ARG A 130 10.60 21.53 1.40
CA ARG A 130 10.69 23.00 1.37
C ARG A 130 9.90 23.63 2.52
N THR A 131 8.71 23.12 2.79
CA THR A 131 7.83 23.63 3.87
C THR A 131 8.42 23.33 5.26
N ALA A 132 9.02 22.15 5.43
CA ALA A 132 9.74 21.79 6.65
C ALA A 132 10.92 22.73 6.92
N GLY A 133 11.62 23.18 5.88
CA GLY A 133 12.66 24.21 5.95
C GLY A 133 14.00 23.74 6.52
N CYS A 134 14.12 22.49 6.97
CA CYS A 134 15.31 21.96 7.64
C CYS A 134 16.57 22.03 6.78
N VAL A 135 16.43 21.80 5.47
CA VAL A 135 17.54 21.83 4.50
C VAL A 135 18.11 23.25 4.36
N GLY A 136 17.24 24.24 4.21
CA GLY A 136 17.66 25.64 4.07
C GLY A 136 18.26 26.21 5.37
N LEU A 137 17.75 25.76 6.52
CA LEU A 137 18.26 26.13 7.85
C LEU A 137 19.50 25.35 8.28
N GLN A 138 19.92 24.33 7.50
CA GLN A 138 20.99 23.40 7.86
C GLN A 138 20.85 22.81 9.27
N SER A 139 19.61 22.76 9.77
CA SER A 139 19.27 22.34 11.13
C SER A 139 17.83 21.87 11.16
N HIS A 140 17.55 20.87 11.99
CA HIS A 140 16.20 20.36 12.16
C HIS A 140 15.28 21.41 12.80
N LYS A 141 14.09 21.58 12.23
CA LYS A 141 13.02 22.43 12.75
C LYS A 141 11.80 21.57 13.04
N GLU A 142 11.37 21.58 14.30
CA GLU A 142 10.23 20.78 14.72
C GLU A 142 8.93 21.27 14.05
N PRO A 143 8.12 20.36 13.47
CA PRO A 143 6.82 20.73 12.91
C PRO A 143 5.88 21.30 13.97
N VAL A 144 5.15 22.37 13.61
CA VAL A 144 4.12 22.94 14.49
C VAL A 144 2.80 22.19 14.23
N THR A 145 2.40 21.34 15.18
CA THR A 145 1.12 20.63 15.11
C THR A 145 -0.04 21.60 15.27
N ARG A 146 -0.80 21.79 14.18
CA ARG A 146 -2.07 22.52 14.25
C ARG A 146 -3.16 21.59 14.78
N VAL A 147 -3.72 21.93 15.93
CA VAL A 147 -4.91 21.26 16.47
C VAL A 147 -6.15 22.02 16.01
N VAL A 148 -7.10 21.33 15.39
CA VAL A 148 -8.41 21.90 15.05
C VAL A 148 -9.30 21.80 16.31
N PRO A 149 -9.88 22.91 16.80
CA PRO A 149 -10.78 22.87 17.96
C PRO A 149 -12.01 22.00 17.70
N ALA A 150 -12.55 21.38 18.75
CA ALA A 150 -13.87 20.75 18.70
C ALA A 150 -14.94 21.86 18.72
N GLU A 151 -15.76 21.96 17.69
CA GLU A 151 -16.79 23.00 17.57
C GLU A 151 -18.19 22.40 17.67
N LEU A 152 -19.00 22.91 18.60
CA LEU A 152 -20.42 22.55 18.71
C LEU A 152 -21.21 22.89 17.43
N ALA A 153 -20.77 23.91 16.68
CA ALA A 153 -21.35 24.26 15.39
C ALA A 153 -21.24 23.13 14.35
N PHE A 154 -20.29 22.20 14.52
CA PHE A 154 -20.19 21.01 13.67
C PHE A 154 -21.37 20.04 13.89
N ASP A 155 -21.92 19.99 15.11
CA ASP A 155 -23.06 19.14 15.43
C ASP A 155 -24.35 19.66 14.79
N ASP A 156 -24.51 20.97 14.70
CA ASP A 156 -25.63 21.59 13.98
C ASP A 156 -25.43 21.47 12.46
N TRP A 157 -24.19 21.69 11.99
CA TRP A 157 -23.84 21.55 10.59
C TRP A 157 -24.14 20.14 10.08
N LYS A 158 -23.67 19.07 10.75
CA LYS A 158 -23.82 17.69 10.25
C LYS A 158 -25.28 17.21 10.10
N LEU A 159 -26.21 17.87 10.79
CA LEU A 159 -27.64 17.58 10.72
C LEU A 159 -28.37 18.42 9.66
N SER A 160 -27.69 19.42 9.09
CA SER A 160 -28.24 20.31 8.08
C SER A 160 -28.26 19.64 6.70
N ALA A 161 -29.26 19.95 5.88
CA ALA A 161 -29.29 19.52 4.49
C ALA A 161 -28.17 20.24 3.70
N HIS A 162 -27.11 19.52 3.36
CA HIS A 162 -25.97 20.06 2.59
C HIS A 162 -26.19 20.06 1.07
N GLN A 163 -27.32 19.53 0.62
CA GLN A 163 -27.73 19.53 -0.78
C GLN A 163 -28.94 20.44 -0.95
N PHE A 164 -28.96 21.22 -2.02
CA PHE A 164 -30.12 22.05 -2.36
C PHE A 164 -31.23 21.17 -2.97
N GLY A 165 -32.44 21.24 -2.42
CA GLY A 165 -33.67 20.75 -3.09
C GLY A 165 -34.29 19.44 -2.58
N ALA A 166 -34.29 19.19 -1.27
CA ALA A 166 -35.17 18.18 -0.66
C ALA A 166 -36.45 18.81 -0.11
#